data_AF-A0A0F7SDB9-F1
#
_entry.id   AF-A0A0F7SDB9-F1
#
_cell.length_a   1.000
_cell.length_b   1.000
_cell.length_c   1.000
_cell.angle_alpha   90.00
_cell.angle_beta   90.00
_cell.angle_gamma   90.00
#
_symmetry.space_group_name_H-M   'P 1'
#
loop_
_entity.id
_entity.type
_entity.pdbx_description
1 polymer ?
#
loop_
_entity_poly.entity_id
_entity_poly.type
_entity_poly.pdbx_seq_one_letter_code
_entity_poly.pdbx_strand_id
1 'polypeptide(L)'
;MVLTRSRSATPAKSVAASFGASSKASISTKAAPLKRNLQRSATDSQLDTKKTAISPRKRSRRDSKPSLSSSNAGSTKPASAAKTKSPEEPFVIPHDASEEDCLTRTTVPFPALPFDLAQAQSHLCAADCRFERLFQKVPVRCYEEALDPSASDTKDLNLFKTVTTSILAQQISWLAARSVLYRFCRLFSPDSMPEKPDFVGFPREQWPFPTPLMVLRTPDADLRAAGLSFAKIKYVKDLAARFVDGRLDIRQILELDDEEAC
;
A
#
# COMPACT_ATOMS: atom_id res chain seq x y z
N MET A 1 -32.65 60.41 50.85
CA MET A 1 -32.81 58.94 50.90
C MET A 1 -31.41 58.35 50.72
N VAL A 2 -30.59 58.04 51.73
CA VAL A 2 -30.74 57.13 52.89
C VAL A 2 -30.46 55.65 52.53
N LEU A 3 -29.40 55.10 53.17
CA LEU A 3 -29.02 53.69 53.46
C LEU A 3 -28.51 52.81 52.28
N THR A 4 -27.24 52.40 52.14
CA THR A 4 -26.28 51.60 52.97
C THR A 4 -26.51 50.07 53.04
N ARG A 5 -25.40 49.33 52.86
CA ARG A 5 -24.97 47.97 53.33
C ARG A 5 -24.65 47.04 52.16
N SER A 6 -23.42 46.57 51.90
CA SER A 6 -22.29 46.06 52.73
C SER A 6 -22.60 44.80 53.54
N ARG A 7 -21.97 43.68 53.13
CA ARG A 7 -21.39 42.54 53.91
C ARG A 7 -20.84 41.51 52.90
N SER A 8 -19.53 41.24 52.70
CA SER A 8 -18.54 40.54 53.56
C SER A 8 -19.05 39.19 54.07
N ALA A 9 -18.38 38.03 54.05
CA ALA A 9 -16.96 37.67 53.90
C ALA A 9 -16.80 36.15 53.56
N THR A 10 -15.55 35.78 53.25
CA THR A 10 -14.87 34.50 52.91
C THR A 10 -14.91 33.40 54.02
N PRO A 11 -14.06 32.33 54.05
CA PRO A 11 -13.29 31.53 53.03
C PRO A 11 -13.42 29.99 53.21
N ALA A 12 -12.86 29.16 52.30
CA ALA A 12 -12.19 27.90 52.70
C ALA A 12 -11.40 27.18 51.56
N LYS A 13 -10.07 27.11 51.77
CA LYS A 13 -9.12 25.98 51.63
C LYS A 13 -8.81 25.35 50.24
N SER A 14 -7.53 25.57 49.90
CA SER A 14 -6.60 24.86 49.01
C SER A 14 -6.49 23.35 49.24
N VAL A 15 -6.29 22.58 48.16
CA VAL A 15 -5.38 21.43 48.14
C VAL A 15 -4.70 21.34 46.76
N ALA A 16 -3.37 21.51 46.76
CA ALA A 16 -2.46 21.18 45.67
C ALA A 16 -1.94 19.74 45.85
N ALA A 17 -1.77 19.01 44.74
CA ALA A 17 -0.92 17.82 44.63
C ALA A 17 -0.49 17.71 43.16
N SER A 18 0.71 18.16 42.76
CA SER A 18 2.00 17.44 42.86
C SER A 18 1.96 16.05 42.22
N PHE A 19 2.22 15.98 40.91
CA PHE A 19 2.67 14.76 40.24
C PHE A 19 4.21 14.70 40.35
N GLY A 20 4.68 13.96 41.34
CA GLY A 20 6.09 13.59 41.50
C GLY A 20 6.47 12.45 40.56
N ALA A 21 7.68 12.55 40.01
CA ALA A 21 8.35 11.53 39.22
C ALA A 21 8.57 10.24 40.03
N SER A 22 8.44 9.08 39.38
CA SER A 22 8.91 7.81 39.93
C SER A 22 9.89 7.13 38.98
N SER A 23 10.96 6.67 39.60
CA SER A 23 12.26 6.31 39.05
C SER A 23 12.34 4.85 38.64
N LYS A 24 13.36 4.61 37.81
CA LYS A 24 14.03 3.33 37.53
C LYS A 24 14.19 2.44 38.77
N ALA A 25 13.90 1.15 38.60
CA ALA A 25 14.58 0.01 39.22
C ALA A 25 14.08 -1.26 38.51
N SER A 26 14.79 -2.38 38.33
CA SER A 26 16.21 -2.75 38.35
C SER A 26 16.21 -4.16 37.75
N ILE A 27 17.05 -4.39 36.75
CA ILE A 27 17.25 -5.72 36.15
C ILE A 27 18.11 -6.53 37.12
N SER A 28 17.61 -7.68 37.57
CA SER A 28 18.44 -8.71 38.21
C SER A 28 18.17 -10.08 37.61
N THR A 29 19.29 -10.73 37.34
CA THR A 29 19.51 -12.01 36.67
C THR A 29 19.05 -13.22 37.49
N LYS A 30 18.39 -14.21 36.85
CA LYS A 30 18.86 -15.62 36.82
C LYS A 30 17.92 -16.58 36.08
N ALA A 31 18.56 -17.37 35.21
CA ALA A 31 18.42 -18.80 34.91
C ALA A 31 17.03 -19.46 34.70
N ALA A 32 16.97 -20.21 33.58
CA ALA A 32 15.87 -21.01 33.06
C ALA A 32 15.43 -22.19 33.95
N PRO A 33 14.19 -22.66 33.75
CA PRO A 33 13.94 -24.10 33.75
C PRO A 33 13.11 -24.60 32.55
N LEU A 34 13.62 -25.70 32.01
CA LEU A 34 13.01 -26.88 31.40
C LEU A 34 11.53 -26.90 30.99
N LYS A 35 11.37 -27.34 29.74
CA LYS A 35 10.17 -27.72 28.99
C LYS A 35 9.17 -28.54 29.82
N ARG A 36 7.91 -28.11 29.83
CA ARG A 36 6.77 -28.92 30.29
C ARG A 36 5.67 -28.90 29.23
N ASN A 37 5.48 -30.06 28.60
CA ASN A 37 4.37 -30.36 27.71
C ASN A 37 3.04 -30.25 28.46
N LEU A 38 2.08 -29.54 27.87
CA LEU A 38 0.68 -29.59 28.31
C LEU A 38 -0.19 -29.97 27.11
N GLN A 39 -0.75 -31.17 27.19
CA GLN A 39 -1.77 -31.67 26.28
C GLN A 39 -3.08 -30.89 26.48
N ARG A 40 -3.79 -30.61 25.39
CA ARG A 40 -5.25 -30.41 25.40
C ARG A 40 -5.90 -31.44 24.50
N SER A 41 -6.85 -32.12 25.11
CA SER A 41 -7.67 -33.21 24.64
C SER A 41 -8.65 -32.77 23.56
N ALA A 42 -8.81 -33.57 22.51
CA ALA A 42 -10.04 -33.65 21.73
C ALA A 42 -10.48 -35.11 21.76
N THR A 43 -11.77 -35.29 22.04
CA THR A 43 -12.44 -36.53 22.39
C THR A 43 -12.63 -37.50 21.23
N ASP A 44 -12.75 -38.74 21.66
CA ASP A 44 -12.76 -40.02 20.98
C ASP A 44 -14.01 -40.29 20.11
N SER A 45 -13.83 -41.06 19.06
CA SER A 45 -14.84 -41.94 18.46
C SER A 45 -14.09 -43.09 17.82
N GLN A 46 -14.04 -44.19 18.57
CA GLN A 46 -13.40 -45.46 18.25
C GLN A 46 -14.02 -46.12 17.02
N LEU A 47 -13.22 -46.93 16.30
CA LEU A 47 -13.46 -48.37 16.11
C LEU A 47 -12.19 -49.04 15.56
N ASP A 48 -12.12 -50.35 15.74
CA ASP A 48 -10.97 -51.09 16.24
C ASP A 48 -9.90 -51.60 15.24
N THR A 49 -8.77 -51.92 15.87
CA THR A 49 -7.47 -52.49 15.50
C THR A 49 -7.35 -53.62 14.44
N LYS A 50 -6.21 -53.61 13.71
CA LYS A 50 -5.16 -54.66 13.88
C LYS A 50 -3.76 -54.23 13.39
N LYS A 51 -2.78 -54.36 14.30
CA LYS A 51 -1.33 -54.10 14.16
C LYS A 51 -0.61 -55.17 13.32
N THR A 52 0.45 -54.76 12.64
CA THR A 52 1.78 -55.42 12.78
C THR A 52 2.92 -54.44 12.49
N ALA A 53 3.94 -54.51 13.34
CA ALA A 53 5.11 -53.65 13.37
C ALA A 53 6.23 -54.15 12.43
N ILE A 54 7.17 -53.27 12.06
CA ILE A 54 8.64 -53.36 12.26
C ILE A 54 9.35 -52.35 11.33
N SER A 55 10.30 -51.60 11.91
CA SER A 55 11.15 -50.58 11.30
C SER A 55 12.58 -51.14 11.02
N PRO A 56 13.59 -50.38 10.57
CA PRO A 56 14.05 -50.32 9.18
C PRO A 56 15.49 -50.85 9.02
N ARG A 57 15.95 -51.14 7.79
CA ARG A 57 17.39 -51.32 7.55
C ARG A 57 17.88 -50.87 6.18
N LYS A 58 18.85 -49.95 6.25
CA LYS A 58 19.76 -49.47 5.20
C LYS A 58 20.93 -50.46 5.08
N ARG A 59 21.31 -50.89 3.87
CA ARG A 59 22.72 -51.22 3.55
C ARG A 59 23.02 -51.30 2.05
N SER A 60 24.24 -50.83 1.76
CA SER A 60 24.98 -50.66 0.52
C SER A 60 25.40 -51.94 -0.22
N ARG A 61 25.80 -51.80 -1.49
CA ARG A 61 26.94 -52.45 -2.20
C ARG A 61 26.87 -52.04 -3.69
N ARG A 62 27.92 -51.94 -4.52
CA ARG A 62 29.40 -51.95 -4.44
C ARG A 62 29.90 -51.54 -5.85
N ASP A 63 31.07 -50.90 -5.93
CA ASP A 63 31.78 -50.50 -7.15
C ASP A 63 32.08 -51.60 -8.16
N SER A 64 32.25 -51.24 -9.45
CA SER A 64 33.32 -51.70 -10.37
C SER A 64 33.33 -50.90 -11.70
N LYS A 65 34.43 -50.20 -11.98
CA LYS A 65 34.95 -49.79 -13.32
C LYS A 65 36.03 -50.83 -13.73
N PRO A 66 36.56 -50.95 -14.98
CA PRO A 66 36.86 -49.86 -15.93
C PRO A 66 36.83 -50.14 -17.47
N SER A 67 37.18 -49.09 -18.22
CA SER A 67 37.89 -49.02 -19.53
C SER A 67 37.15 -48.97 -20.89
N LEU A 68 37.19 -47.75 -21.47
CA LEU A 68 37.67 -47.31 -22.80
C LEU A 68 37.36 -48.12 -24.09
N SER A 69 36.63 -47.50 -25.04
CA SER A 69 37.12 -47.02 -26.36
C SER A 69 35.97 -46.71 -27.36
N SER A 70 36.15 -45.64 -28.16
CA SER A 70 35.60 -45.32 -29.52
C SER A 70 34.16 -45.74 -29.92
N SER A 71 33.31 -44.99 -30.63
CA SER A 71 33.44 -43.88 -31.59
C SER A 71 32.03 -43.50 -32.08
N ASN A 72 31.84 -42.24 -32.48
CA ASN A 72 30.89 -41.68 -33.47
C ASN A 72 29.54 -42.37 -33.76
N ALA A 73 28.44 -41.61 -33.60
CA ALA A 73 27.49 -41.30 -34.68
C ALA A 73 26.49 -40.23 -34.21
N GLY A 74 26.29 -39.20 -35.03
CA GLY A 74 25.51 -38.02 -34.69
C GLY A 74 23.99 -38.19 -34.78
N SER A 75 23.30 -37.25 -34.16
CA SER A 75 22.06 -36.65 -34.69
C SER A 75 21.69 -35.44 -33.83
N THR A 76 22.10 -34.26 -34.28
CA THR A 76 21.63 -32.98 -33.77
C THR A 76 20.21 -32.75 -34.29
N LYS A 77 19.25 -32.58 -33.36
CA LYS A 77 17.91 -32.04 -33.63
C LYS A 77 17.81 -30.61 -33.05
N PRO A 78 16.96 -29.76 -33.64
CA PRO A 78 17.28 -28.35 -33.85
C PRO A 78 16.91 -27.45 -32.67
N ALA A 79 17.60 -26.32 -32.63
CA ALA A 79 17.34 -25.19 -31.75
C ALA A 79 15.91 -24.64 -31.95
N SER A 80 15.17 -24.54 -30.86
CA SER A 80 13.86 -23.88 -30.81
C SER A 80 14.04 -22.38 -31.04
N ALA A 81 13.29 -21.85 -31.99
CA ALA A 81 13.28 -20.46 -32.40
C ALA A 81 13.00 -19.52 -31.21
N ALA A 82 13.95 -18.64 -30.94
CA ALA A 82 13.80 -17.54 -30.04
C ALA A 82 12.66 -16.63 -30.53
N LYS A 83 11.63 -16.49 -29.69
CA LYS A 83 10.51 -15.58 -29.91
C LYS A 83 11.05 -14.16 -29.86
N THR A 84 11.14 -13.53 -31.03
CA THR A 84 11.59 -12.14 -31.24
C THR A 84 10.76 -11.21 -30.35
N LYS A 85 11.41 -10.62 -29.34
CA LYS A 85 10.87 -9.45 -28.64
C LYS A 85 10.81 -8.31 -29.65
N SER A 86 9.62 -7.75 -29.86
CA SER A 86 9.45 -6.46 -30.51
C SER A 86 10.37 -5.43 -29.83
N PRO A 87 11.15 -4.62 -30.57
CA PRO A 87 11.97 -3.58 -29.98
C PRO A 87 11.06 -2.62 -29.21
N GLU A 88 11.30 -2.50 -27.91
CA GLU A 88 10.72 -1.43 -27.10
C GLU A 88 11.42 -0.15 -27.59
N GLU A 89 10.75 0.63 -28.43
CA GLU A 89 11.33 1.87 -28.95
C GLU A 89 11.74 2.75 -27.77
N PRO A 90 13.00 3.24 -27.74
CA PRO A 90 13.45 4.12 -26.68
C PRO A 90 12.54 5.34 -26.61
N PHE A 91 11.88 5.53 -25.48
CA PHE A 91 11.05 6.69 -25.24
C PHE A 91 11.88 7.96 -25.38
N VAL A 92 11.56 8.77 -26.39
CA VAL A 92 12.13 10.11 -26.57
C VAL A 92 11.21 11.07 -25.83
N ILE A 93 11.69 11.65 -24.72
CA ILE A 93 10.99 12.75 -24.05
C ILE A 93 10.81 13.85 -25.11
N PRO A 94 9.56 14.23 -25.48
CA PRO A 94 9.35 15.33 -26.41
C PRO A 94 10.06 16.57 -25.86
N HIS A 95 10.88 17.22 -26.69
CA HIS A 95 11.71 18.36 -26.28
C HIS A 95 10.88 19.55 -25.75
N ASP A 96 9.57 19.57 -26.05
CA ASP A 96 8.63 20.64 -25.68
C ASP A 96 7.71 20.28 -24.50
N ALA A 97 7.90 19.13 -23.83
CA ALA A 97 7.04 18.75 -22.70
C ALA A 97 7.35 19.62 -21.47
N SER A 98 6.51 20.63 -21.20
CA SER A 98 6.60 21.46 -20.00
C SER A 98 6.00 20.77 -18.78
N GLU A 99 6.42 21.19 -17.58
CA GLU A 99 5.83 20.69 -16.32
C GLU A 99 4.36 21.13 -16.16
N GLU A 100 4.01 22.29 -16.72
CA GLU A 100 2.64 22.82 -16.73
C GLU A 100 1.70 21.95 -17.59
N ASP A 101 2.15 21.52 -18.77
CA ASP A 101 1.38 20.60 -19.63
C ASP A 101 1.16 19.25 -18.95
N CYS A 102 2.16 18.75 -18.22
CA CYS A 102 2.02 17.51 -17.47
C CYS A 102 1.03 17.66 -16.32
N LEU A 103 1.02 18.81 -15.64
CA LEU A 103 0.08 19.07 -14.56
C LEU A 103 -1.36 19.11 -15.09
N THR A 104 -1.61 19.82 -16.18
CA THR A 104 -2.95 19.91 -16.80
C THR A 104 -3.48 18.58 -17.32
N ARG A 105 -2.62 17.67 -17.79
CA ARG A 105 -3.01 16.32 -18.23
C ARG A 105 -3.23 15.31 -17.10
N THR A 106 -2.66 15.57 -15.93
CA THR A 106 -2.73 14.64 -14.79
C THR A 106 -3.75 15.04 -13.74
N THR A 107 -4.11 16.32 -13.68
CA THR A 107 -4.80 16.91 -12.53
C THR A 107 -6.02 17.69 -12.99
N VAL A 108 -7.16 17.40 -12.36
CA VAL A 108 -8.44 18.10 -12.57
C VAL A 108 -9.12 18.32 -11.23
N PRO A 109 -10.03 19.30 -11.13
CA PRO A 109 -10.90 19.44 -9.96
C PRO A 109 -11.62 18.12 -9.67
N PHE A 110 -11.84 17.81 -8.39
CA PHE A 110 -12.57 16.60 -8.02
C PHE A 110 -13.96 16.60 -8.66
N PRO A 111 -14.38 15.53 -9.36
CA PRO A 111 -15.68 15.50 -10.00
C PRO A 111 -16.81 15.51 -8.96
N ALA A 112 -17.89 16.24 -9.27
CA ALA A 112 -19.10 16.22 -8.47
C ALA A 112 -19.74 14.83 -8.52
N LEU A 113 -20.41 14.47 -7.42
CA LEU A 113 -21.19 13.23 -7.36
C LEU A 113 -22.34 13.25 -8.39
N PRO A 114 -22.45 12.24 -9.28
CA PRO A 114 -23.50 12.22 -10.30
C PRO A 114 -24.86 11.76 -9.73
N PHE A 115 -24.93 11.40 -8.45
CA PHE A 115 -26.11 10.91 -7.77
C PHE A 115 -26.27 11.54 -6.38
N ASP A 116 -27.49 11.51 -5.87
CA ASP A 116 -27.78 11.92 -4.50
C ASP A 116 -27.48 10.78 -3.50
N LEU A 117 -26.59 11.06 -2.54
CA LEU A 117 -26.11 10.04 -1.59
C LEU A 117 -27.24 9.52 -0.68
N ALA A 118 -28.17 10.37 -0.26
CA ALA A 118 -29.27 9.98 0.62
C ALA A 118 -30.26 9.06 -0.12
N GLN A 119 -30.56 9.39 -1.38
CA GLN A 119 -31.37 8.55 -2.26
C GLN A 119 -30.73 7.18 -2.51
N ALA A 120 -29.42 7.14 -2.76
CA ALA A 120 -28.67 5.89 -2.96
C ALA A 120 -28.70 5.00 -1.70
N GLN A 121 -28.52 5.58 -0.51
CA GLN A 121 -28.62 4.85 0.76
C GLN A 121 -30.04 4.31 0.99
N SER A 122 -31.07 5.12 0.73
CA SER A 122 -32.47 4.70 0.86
C SER A 122 -32.80 3.54 -0.09
N HIS A 123 -32.32 3.60 -1.33
CA HIS A 123 -32.49 2.53 -2.32
C HIS A 123 -31.87 1.20 -1.85
N LEU A 124 -30.65 1.24 -1.30
CA LEU A 124 -29.99 0.05 -0.76
C LEU A 124 -30.72 -0.52 0.46
N CYS A 125 -31.18 0.33 1.38
CA CYS A 125 -31.96 -0.11 2.55
C CYS A 125 -33.33 -0.71 2.16
N ALA A 126 -33.96 -0.19 1.11
CA ALA A 126 -35.20 -0.75 0.56
C ALA A 126 -34.97 -2.12 -0.09
N ALA A 127 -33.83 -2.34 -0.73
CA ALA A 127 -33.44 -3.63 -1.27
C ALA A 127 -33.07 -4.65 -0.18
N ASP A 128 -32.36 -4.22 0.86
CA ASP A 128 -32.00 -5.05 2.01
C ASP A 128 -31.81 -4.20 3.30
N CYS A 129 -32.61 -4.49 4.32
CA CYS A 129 -32.57 -3.76 5.59
C CYS A 129 -31.24 -3.88 6.36
N ARG A 130 -30.38 -4.87 6.03
CA ARG A 130 -29.06 -5.00 6.64
C ARG A 130 -28.14 -3.82 6.33
N PHE A 131 -28.37 -3.10 5.22
CA PHE A 131 -27.62 -1.89 4.89
C PHE A 131 -27.80 -0.77 5.91
N GLU A 132 -28.96 -0.67 6.56
CA GLU A 132 -29.21 0.35 7.59
C GLU A 132 -28.22 0.19 8.76
N ARG A 133 -28.03 -1.05 9.23
CA ARG A 133 -27.05 -1.36 10.28
C ARG A 133 -25.61 -1.17 9.80
N LEU A 134 -25.34 -1.32 8.50
CA LEU A 134 -24.01 -1.10 7.93
C LEU A 134 -23.65 0.38 7.94
N PHE A 135 -24.54 1.25 7.44
CA PHE A 135 -24.32 2.70 7.42
C PHE A 135 -24.18 3.31 8.83
N GLN A 136 -24.88 2.75 9.82
CA GLN A 136 -24.70 3.16 11.23
C GLN A 136 -23.29 2.85 11.79
N LYS A 137 -22.61 1.83 11.24
CA LYS A 137 -21.32 1.35 11.76
C LYS A 137 -20.12 1.80 10.93
N VAL A 138 -20.32 2.00 9.62
CA VAL A 138 -19.26 2.30 8.66
C VAL A 138 -19.63 3.58 7.92
N PRO A 139 -18.96 4.70 8.20
CA PRO A 139 -19.19 5.95 7.48
C PRO A 139 -18.76 5.81 6.02
N VAL A 140 -19.50 6.44 5.11
CA VAL A 140 -19.26 6.35 3.68
C VAL A 140 -18.37 7.51 3.23
N ARG A 141 -17.19 7.59 3.87
CA ARG A 141 -16.30 8.76 3.82
C ARG A 141 -15.95 9.24 2.41
N CYS A 142 -15.78 8.32 1.46
CA CYS A 142 -15.43 8.67 0.09
C CYS A 142 -16.48 9.57 -0.60
N TYR A 143 -17.75 9.42 -0.25
CA TYR A 143 -18.84 10.24 -0.80
C TYR A 143 -19.21 11.39 0.13
N GLU A 144 -19.13 11.19 1.46
CA GLU A 144 -19.34 12.25 2.44
C GLU A 144 -18.32 13.40 2.28
N GLU A 145 -17.04 13.07 2.11
CA GLU A 145 -15.97 14.06 1.88
C GLU A 145 -16.16 14.81 0.55
N ALA A 146 -16.75 14.17 -0.47
CA ALA A 146 -17.02 14.80 -1.76
C ALA A 146 -18.21 15.78 -1.70
N LEU A 147 -19.10 15.65 -0.71
CA LEU A 147 -20.25 16.55 -0.49
C LEU A 147 -19.95 17.67 0.49
N ASP A 148 -18.90 17.58 1.30
CA ASP A 148 -18.55 18.59 2.29
C ASP A 148 -17.95 19.84 1.60
N PRO A 149 -18.63 21.00 1.63
CA PRO A 149 -18.13 22.23 1.02
C PRO A 149 -16.82 22.71 1.66
N SER A 150 -16.59 22.39 2.93
CA SER A 150 -15.37 22.76 3.65
C SER A 150 -14.17 21.86 3.30
N ALA A 151 -14.41 20.70 2.71
CA ALA A 151 -13.36 19.76 2.26
C ALA A 151 -13.12 19.84 0.74
N SER A 152 -14.08 20.39 -0.01
CA SER A 152 -14.06 20.49 -1.48
C SER A 152 -13.00 21.45 -2.02
N ASP A 153 -12.67 22.52 -1.29
CA ASP A 153 -11.73 23.57 -1.73
C ASP A 153 -10.27 23.13 -1.97
N THR A 154 -9.89 21.86 -1.73
CA THR A 154 -8.46 21.47 -1.70
C THR A 154 -8.05 20.16 -2.36
N LYS A 155 -8.94 19.40 -3.01
CA LYS A 155 -8.58 18.05 -3.44
C LYS A 155 -8.71 17.82 -4.94
N ASP A 156 -7.80 18.39 -5.72
CA ASP A 156 -7.67 18.01 -7.12
C ASP A 156 -7.46 16.49 -7.25
N LEU A 157 -8.17 15.89 -8.21
CA LEU A 157 -7.95 14.51 -8.61
C LEU A 157 -6.71 14.46 -9.49
N ASN A 158 -5.64 13.88 -8.95
CA ASN A 158 -4.44 13.56 -9.73
C ASN A 158 -4.46 12.09 -10.15
N LEU A 159 -4.69 11.83 -11.45
CA LEU A 159 -4.79 10.48 -12.00
C LEU A 159 -3.46 9.74 -11.91
N PHE A 160 -2.36 10.44 -12.24
CA PHE A 160 -1.03 9.86 -12.20
C PHE A 160 -0.68 9.36 -10.79
N LYS A 161 -0.97 10.15 -9.75
CA LYS A 161 -0.83 9.77 -8.33
C LYS A 161 -1.68 8.56 -7.98
N THR A 162 -2.93 8.54 -8.43
CA THR A 162 -3.88 7.46 -8.14
C THR A 162 -3.46 6.14 -8.76
N VAL A 163 -3.20 6.13 -10.07
CA VAL A 163 -2.81 4.93 -10.82
C VAL A 163 -1.42 4.45 -10.38
N THR A 164 -0.46 5.36 -10.20
CA THR A 164 0.87 5.00 -9.69
C THR A 164 0.77 4.38 -8.30
N THR A 165 -0.01 4.96 -7.38
CA THR A 165 -0.23 4.37 -6.05
C THR A 165 -0.81 2.96 -6.16
N SER A 166 -1.79 2.75 -7.05
CA SER A 166 -2.38 1.44 -7.31
C SER A 166 -1.33 0.43 -7.78
N ILE A 167 -0.52 0.78 -8.79
CA ILE A 167 0.57 -0.06 -9.30
C ILE A 167 1.57 -0.41 -8.19
N LEU A 168 1.96 0.56 -7.37
CA LEU A 168 2.87 0.36 -6.26
C LEU A 168 2.30 -0.60 -5.20
N ALA A 169 0.99 -0.55 -4.96
CA ALA A 169 0.30 -1.37 -3.97
C ALA A 169 -0.02 -2.80 -4.45
N GLN A 170 0.09 -3.10 -5.73
CA GLN A 170 -0.22 -4.43 -6.27
C GLN A 170 0.59 -5.54 -5.58
N GLN A 171 -0.12 -6.63 -5.24
CA GLN A 171 0.42 -7.89 -4.69
C GLN A 171 1.21 -7.76 -3.39
N ILE A 172 0.99 -6.70 -2.61
CA ILE A 172 1.64 -6.49 -1.31
C ILE A 172 0.62 -6.07 -0.24
N SER A 173 0.98 -6.23 1.03
CA SER A 173 0.14 -5.77 2.13
C SER A 173 0.04 -4.25 2.17
N TRP A 174 -1.03 -3.72 2.77
CA TRP A 174 -1.25 -2.27 2.88
C TRP A 174 -0.11 -1.55 3.62
N LEU A 175 0.46 -2.15 4.68
CA LEU A 175 1.60 -1.57 5.39
C LEU A 175 2.85 -1.51 4.50
N ALA A 176 3.10 -2.55 3.72
CA ALA A 176 4.21 -2.58 2.77
C ALA A 176 4.00 -1.55 1.66
N ALA A 177 2.79 -1.45 1.11
CA ALA A 177 2.42 -0.46 0.11
C ALA A 177 2.64 0.97 0.62
N ARG A 178 2.20 1.27 1.84
CA ARG A 178 2.41 2.58 2.48
C ARG A 178 3.90 2.90 2.65
N SER A 179 4.71 1.91 3.04
CA SER A 179 6.17 2.09 3.16
C SER A 179 6.86 2.32 1.81
N VAL A 180 6.48 1.57 0.77
CA VAL A 180 7.02 1.77 -0.59
C VAL A 180 6.62 3.12 -1.15
N LEU A 181 5.35 3.52 -0.99
CA LEU A 181 4.87 4.83 -1.42
C LEU A 181 5.63 5.97 -0.72
N TYR A 182 5.85 5.85 0.59
CA TYR A 182 6.62 6.85 1.34
C TYR A 182 8.05 7.00 0.81
N ARG A 183 8.76 5.88 0.61
CA ARG A 183 10.13 5.90 0.05
C ARG A 183 10.15 6.45 -1.38
N PHE A 184 9.14 6.13 -2.18
CA PHE A 184 8.98 6.65 -3.53
C PHE A 184 8.83 8.18 -3.50
N CYS A 185 7.87 8.75 -2.75
CA CYS A 185 7.73 10.20 -2.61
C CYS A 185 9.00 10.86 -2.07
N ARG A 186 9.65 10.24 -1.08
CA ARG A 186 10.87 10.78 -0.45
C ARG A 186 12.05 10.85 -1.41
N LEU A 187 12.13 9.94 -2.39
CA LEU A 187 13.18 9.97 -3.41
C LEU A 187 13.19 11.30 -4.18
N PHE A 188 12.02 11.90 -4.40
CA PHE A 188 11.87 13.13 -5.17
C PHE A 188 11.79 14.39 -4.31
N SER A 189 11.48 14.26 -3.01
CA SER A 189 11.37 15.39 -2.08
C SER A 189 12.02 15.05 -0.73
N PRO A 190 13.37 14.83 -0.71
CA PRO A 190 14.07 14.44 0.51
C PRO A 190 14.07 15.53 1.58
N ASP A 191 14.03 16.81 1.19
CA ASP A 191 14.08 17.95 2.10
C ASP A 191 12.71 18.24 2.73
N SER A 192 11.61 17.93 2.03
CA SER A 192 10.25 18.19 2.48
C SER A 192 9.67 17.04 3.31
N MET A 193 10.27 15.85 3.28
CA MET A 193 9.77 14.67 4.00
C MET A 193 10.76 14.17 5.04
N PRO A 194 10.29 13.81 6.25
CA PRO A 194 11.14 13.23 7.29
C PRO A 194 11.92 11.99 6.81
N GLU A 195 13.05 11.67 7.46
CA GLU A 195 13.75 10.41 7.20
C GLU A 195 13.00 9.22 7.79
N LYS A 196 12.47 9.39 9.00
CA LYS A 196 11.66 8.39 9.69
C LYS A 196 10.18 8.71 9.46
N PRO A 197 9.39 7.78 8.92
CA PRO A 197 7.98 8.03 8.66
C PRO A 197 7.19 8.21 9.96
N ASP A 198 6.64 9.40 10.15
CA ASP A 198 5.57 9.66 11.11
C ASP A 198 4.23 9.68 10.39
N PHE A 199 3.57 8.53 10.32
CA PHE A 199 2.29 8.38 9.64
C PHE A 199 1.10 9.04 10.37
N VAL A 200 1.31 9.52 11.60
CA VAL A 200 0.26 10.17 12.40
C VAL A 200 0.39 11.69 12.29
N GLY A 201 1.60 12.22 12.50
CA GLY A 201 1.89 13.65 12.38
C GLY A 201 1.98 14.13 10.92
N PHE A 202 2.30 13.24 9.98
CA PHE A 202 2.47 13.57 8.57
C PHE A 202 1.66 12.61 7.66
N PRO A 203 0.34 12.84 7.54
CA PRO A 203 -0.57 11.96 6.81
C PRO A 203 -0.26 11.95 5.31
N ARG A 204 -0.73 10.89 4.63
CA ARG A 204 -0.43 10.61 3.21
C ARG A 204 -0.84 11.75 2.28
N GLU A 205 -1.89 12.46 2.63
CA GLU A 205 -2.47 13.56 1.86
C GLU A 205 -1.47 14.72 1.70
N GLN A 206 -0.57 14.90 2.67
CA GLN A 206 0.45 15.95 2.68
C GLN A 206 1.74 15.55 1.95
N TRP A 207 1.86 14.30 1.50
CA TRP A 207 3.09 13.85 0.87
C TRP A 207 3.21 14.46 -0.55
N PRO A 208 4.30 15.17 -0.85
CA PRO A 208 4.57 15.61 -2.21
C PRO A 208 4.65 14.40 -3.13
N PHE A 209 4.00 14.48 -4.28
CA PHE A 209 3.99 13.41 -5.26
C PHE A 209 4.77 13.88 -6.50
N PRO A 210 5.67 13.05 -7.06
CA PRO A 210 6.47 13.47 -8.21
C PRO A 210 5.62 13.64 -9.47
N THR A 211 6.06 14.54 -10.35
CA THR A 211 5.46 14.67 -11.68
C THR A 211 5.90 13.52 -12.60
N PRO A 212 5.14 13.20 -13.66
CA PRO A 212 5.54 12.20 -14.66
C PRO A 212 6.96 12.43 -15.22
N LEU A 213 7.31 13.69 -15.51
CA LEU A 213 8.64 14.06 -16.02
C LEU A 213 9.76 13.72 -15.03
N MET A 214 9.56 14.00 -13.73
CA MET A 214 10.54 13.65 -12.70
C MET A 214 10.79 12.14 -12.69
N VAL A 215 9.73 11.34 -12.73
CA VAL A 215 9.81 9.87 -12.71
C VAL A 215 10.54 9.30 -13.93
N LEU A 216 10.33 9.88 -15.11
CA LEU A 216 11.02 9.47 -16.33
C LEU A 216 12.53 9.78 -16.32
N ARG A 217 12.90 10.94 -15.75
CA ARG A 217 14.30 11.37 -15.62
C ARG A 217 15.08 10.54 -14.60
N THR A 218 14.41 9.91 -13.64
CA THR A 218 15.05 9.11 -12.60
C THR A 218 15.57 7.77 -13.15
N PRO A 219 16.80 7.35 -12.82
CA PRO A 219 17.31 6.06 -13.24
C PRO A 219 16.60 4.90 -12.51
N ASP A 220 16.48 3.76 -13.17
CA ASP A 220 15.79 2.58 -12.65
C ASP A 220 16.41 2.07 -11.33
N ALA A 221 17.72 2.26 -11.14
CA ALA A 221 18.43 1.88 -9.94
C ALA A 221 17.90 2.60 -8.68
N ASP A 222 17.57 3.88 -8.80
CA ASP A 222 17.08 4.69 -7.67
C ASP A 222 15.64 4.31 -7.32
N LEU A 223 14.81 4.10 -8.34
CA LEU A 223 13.45 3.57 -8.17
C LEU A 223 13.47 2.17 -7.52
N ARG A 224 14.46 1.34 -7.91
CA ARG A 224 14.67 0.01 -7.30
C ARG A 224 15.07 0.13 -5.83
N ALA A 225 15.92 1.08 -5.50
CA ALA A 225 16.35 1.37 -4.12
C ALA A 225 15.19 1.88 -3.25
N ALA A 226 14.23 2.62 -3.82
CA ALA A 226 12.99 3.02 -3.14
C ALA A 226 12.04 1.84 -2.81
N GLY A 227 12.30 0.65 -3.37
CA GLY A 227 11.58 -0.59 -3.05
C GLY A 227 10.60 -1.05 -4.12
N LEU A 228 10.64 -0.45 -5.32
CA LEU A 228 9.86 -0.94 -6.46
C LEU A 228 10.47 -2.24 -7.00
N SER A 229 9.66 -3.12 -7.58
CA SER A 229 10.16 -4.23 -8.40
C SER A 229 10.44 -3.75 -9.84
N PHE A 230 11.26 -4.47 -10.61
CA PHE A 230 11.52 -4.11 -12.01
C PHE A 230 10.24 -4.03 -12.86
N ALA A 231 9.27 -4.91 -12.61
CA ALA A 231 7.97 -4.86 -13.28
C ALA A 231 7.22 -3.56 -12.95
N LYS A 232 7.17 -3.16 -11.66
CA LYS A 232 6.53 -1.91 -11.24
C LYS A 232 7.25 -0.68 -11.81
N ILE A 233 8.58 -0.70 -11.88
CA ILE A 233 9.36 0.37 -12.50
C ILE A 233 8.95 0.54 -13.97
N LYS A 234 8.90 -0.56 -14.73
CA LYS A 234 8.47 -0.53 -16.13
C LYS A 234 7.07 0.06 -16.27
N TYR A 235 6.10 -0.40 -15.47
CA TYR A 235 4.73 0.11 -15.55
C TYR A 235 4.60 1.57 -15.16
N VAL A 236 5.29 2.00 -14.09
CA VAL A 236 5.26 3.40 -13.65
C VAL A 236 5.92 4.32 -14.67
N LYS A 237 7.02 3.90 -15.29
CA LYS A 237 7.67 4.66 -16.37
C LYS A 237 6.84 4.70 -17.64
N ASP A 238 6.24 3.59 -18.05
CA ASP A 238 5.32 3.55 -19.20
C ASP A 238 4.11 4.48 -18.97
N LEU A 239 3.54 4.45 -17.77
CA LEU A 239 2.46 5.37 -17.39
C LEU A 239 2.92 6.83 -17.46
N ALA A 240 4.09 7.14 -16.91
CA ALA A 240 4.63 8.50 -16.93
C ALA A 240 4.90 8.98 -18.36
N ALA A 241 5.44 8.11 -19.22
CA ALA A 241 5.67 8.37 -20.64
C ALA A 241 4.38 8.79 -21.36
N ARG A 242 3.28 8.08 -21.12
CA ARG A 242 1.97 8.36 -21.75
C ARG A 242 1.33 9.68 -21.32
N PHE A 243 1.58 10.13 -20.09
CA PHE A 243 1.14 11.47 -19.66
C PHE A 243 2.00 12.57 -20.28
N VAL A 244 3.29 12.30 -20.48
CA VAL A 244 4.24 13.26 -21.04
C VAL A 244 4.06 13.43 -22.55
N ASP A 245 3.84 12.34 -23.29
CA ASP A 245 3.58 12.38 -24.74
C ASP A 245 2.14 12.79 -25.09
N GLY A 246 1.24 12.86 -24.10
CA GLY A 246 -0.15 13.27 -24.28
C GLY A 246 -1.08 12.16 -24.81
N ARG A 247 -0.62 10.91 -24.90
CA ARG A 247 -1.48 9.75 -25.22
C ARG A 247 -2.45 9.41 -24.09
N LEU A 248 -2.20 9.93 -22.89
CA LEU A 248 -3.08 9.80 -21.73
C LEU A 248 -3.34 11.18 -21.11
N ASP A 249 -4.61 11.53 -21.01
CA ASP A 249 -5.09 12.79 -20.43
C ASP A 249 -6.33 12.50 -19.57
N ILE A 250 -6.31 12.91 -18.31
CA ILE A 250 -7.45 12.71 -17.40
C ILE A 250 -8.74 13.37 -17.92
N ARG A 251 -8.63 14.48 -18.64
CA ARG A 251 -9.79 15.22 -19.17
C ARG A 251 -10.55 14.37 -20.19
N GLN A 252 -9.82 13.68 -21.05
CA GLN A 252 -10.39 12.76 -22.03
C GLN A 252 -11.02 11.54 -21.35
N ILE A 253 -10.38 11.02 -20.30
CA ILE A 253 -10.90 9.85 -19.58
C ILE A 253 -12.22 10.15 -18.87
N LEU A 254 -12.41 11.38 -18.36
CA LEU A 254 -13.68 11.78 -17.73
C LEU A 254 -14.84 11.92 -18.72
N GLU A 255 -14.57 11.98 -20.02
CA GLU A 255 -15.58 12.04 -21.07
C GLU A 255 -16.00 10.65 -21.57
N LEU A 256 -15.21 9.61 -21.25
CA LEU A 256 -15.51 8.22 -21.62
C LEU A 256 -16.65 7.67 -20.77
N ASP A 257 -17.40 6.73 -21.34
CA ASP A 257 -18.36 5.96 -20.56
C ASP A 257 -17.66 4.90 -19.67
N ASP A 258 -18.41 4.34 -18.72
CA ASP A 258 -17.86 3.37 -17.76
C ASP A 258 -17.29 2.11 -18.44
N GLU A 259 -17.84 1.67 -19.57
CA GLU A 259 -17.39 0.48 -20.30
C GLU A 259 -16.13 0.76 -21.12
N GLU A 260 -16.00 1.96 -21.67
CA GLU A 260 -14.82 2.45 -22.38
C GLU A 260 -13.66 2.81 -21.43
N ALA A 261 -13.98 3.17 -20.19
CA ALA A 261 -13.00 3.49 -19.16
C ALA A 261 -12.42 2.27 -18.41
N CYS A 262 -13.10 1.11 -18.46
CA CYS A 262 -12.71 -0.14 -17.78
C CYS A 262 -11.71 -1.00 -18.58
#